data_AF-A0A150QSE4-F1
#
_entry.id   AF-A0A150QSE4-F1
#
_cell.length_a   1.000
_cell.length_b   1.000
_cell.length_c   1.000
_cell.angle_alpha   90.00
_cell.angle_beta   90.00
_cell.angle_gamma   90.00
#
_symmetry.space_group_name_H-M   'P 1'
#
loop_
_entity.id
_entity.type
_entity.pdbx_description
1 polymer ?
#
loop_
_entity_poly.entity_id
_entity_poly.type
_entity_poly.pdbx_seq_one_letter_code
_entity_poly.pdbx_strand_id
1 'polypeptide(L)'
;MAELRAISTRAGITPTRFWNGYQRGDLKAVPAKLLERYFDAHLYFANWGKRRLMFRLPAAGVDTKQPHPYFPGSAARMTKAGEHVVFELVSETEDDFTRGASLASLAPVRSELLRGDLRAAYLAWLLAVEAGDVEDDETEPPLPLGLHELSAPLEAMVAFLRLDGDLLSAASEPSGAEPDDADALRAWVGALQGSMATARGGRAGSRARRRAAPHVPCSGEGENHQGSTDDRGGVGGLRVAPRRWRLPGGAPGGPPEPRPP
;
A
#
# COMPACT_ATOMS: atom_id res chain seq x y z
N MET A 1 -15.27 10.78 -28.81
CA MET A 1 -15.28 9.56 -29.64
C MET A 1 -14.44 9.68 -30.91
N ALA A 2 -14.54 10.78 -31.69
CA ALA A 2 -13.75 10.96 -32.92
C ALA A 2 -12.23 10.89 -32.69
N GLU A 3 -11.71 11.49 -31.62
CA GLU A 3 -10.29 11.41 -31.26
C GLU A 3 -9.80 9.97 -31.00
N LEU A 4 -10.56 9.17 -30.26
CA LEU A 4 -10.21 7.76 -30.01
C LEU A 4 -10.28 6.91 -31.29
N ARG A 5 -11.19 7.25 -32.21
CA ARG A 5 -11.28 6.62 -33.54
C ARG A 5 -10.08 6.97 -34.45
N ALA A 6 -9.48 8.14 -34.27
CA ALA A 6 -8.25 8.51 -34.96
C ALA A 6 -7.03 7.71 -34.46
N ILE A 7 -7.04 7.28 -33.19
CA ILE A 7 -5.97 6.45 -32.60
C ILE A 7 -6.03 5.01 -33.08
N SER A 8 -7.23 4.43 -33.15
CA SER A 8 -7.43 3.10 -33.72
C SER A 8 -8.77 2.98 -34.43
N THR A 9 -8.69 2.66 -35.72
CA THR A 9 -9.86 2.36 -36.54
C THR A 9 -10.48 0.99 -36.22
N ARG A 10 -9.68 0.06 -35.67
CA ARG A 10 -10.10 -1.33 -35.38
C ARG A 10 -10.56 -1.55 -33.94
N ALA A 11 -10.35 -0.58 -33.05
CA ALA A 11 -10.71 -0.73 -31.65
C ALA A 11 -12.23 -0.90 -31.46
N GLY A 12 -12.63 -1.76 -30.53
CA GLY A 12 -13.95 -1.70 -29.93
C GLY A 12 -14.00 -0.52 -28.97
N ILE A 13 -14.83 0.48 -29.25
CA ILE A 13 -14.95 1.69 -28.43
C ILE A 13 -16.40 1.81 -27.96
N THR A 14 -16.59 1.81 -26.64
CA THR A 14 -17.83 2.17 -25.96
C THR A 14 -17.59 3.45 -25.14
N PRO A 15 -18.62 4.10 -24.57
CA PRO A 15 -18.43 5.26 -23.72
C PRO A 15 -17.49 5.02 -22.52
N THR A 16 -17.34 3.77 -22.08
CA THR A 16 -16.57 3.37 -20.89
C THR A 16 -15.40 2.44 -21.18
N ARG A 17 -15.18 2.05 -22.44
CA ARG A 17 -14.16 1.06 -22.79
C ARG A 17 -13.53 1.34 -24.14
N PHE A 18 -12.21 1.26 -24.19
CA PHE A 18 -11.43 1.18 -25.41
C PHE A 18 -10.66 -0.15 -25.38
N TRP A 19 -10.96 -1.04 -26.32
CA TRP A 19 -10.28 -2.34 -26.45
C TRP A 19 -9.74 -2.50 -27.86
N ASN A 20 -8.50 -2.95 -27.98
CA ASN A 20 -7.92 -3.28 -29.26
C ASN A 20 -7.06 -4.54 -29.17
N GLY A 21 -7.23 -5.46 -30.11
CA GLY A 21 -6.34 -6.60 -30.30
C GLY A 21 -5.47 -6.35 -31.54
N TYR A 22 -4.15 -6.36 -31.36
CA TYR A 22 -3.20 -6.23 -32.46
C TYR A 22 -2.61 -7.60 -32.79
N GLN A 23 -2.52 -7.91 -34.08
CA GLN A 23 -1.71 -9.02 -34.59
C GLN A 23 -0.35 -8.54 -35.13
N ARG A 24 -0.21 -7.24 -35.43
CA ARG A 24 1.02 -6.61 -35.91
C ARG A 24 1.02 -5.12 -35.56
N GLY A 25 2.11 -4.65 -34.93
CA GLY A 25 2.29 -3.25 -34.52
C GLY A 25 1.70 -2.89 -33.16
N ASP A 26 2.07 -1.71 -32.65
CA ASP A 26 1.69 -1.22 -31.33
C ASP A 26 0.57 -0.17 -31.36
N LEU A 27 0.02 0.11 -30.18
CA LEU A 27 -0.87 1.23 -29.96
C LEU A 27 -0.18 2.55 -30.35
N LYS A 28 -0.76 3.28 -31.31
CA LYS A 28 -0.28 4.59 -31.76
C LYS A 28 -0.61 5.74 -30.80
N ALA A 29 -0.64 5.46 -29.51
CA ALA A 29 -0.92 6.42 -28.46
C ALA A 29 -0.17 6.01 -27.18
N VAL A 30 0.10 7.01 -26.34
CA VAL A 30 0.74 6.79 -25.04
C VAL A 30 -0.34 6.42 -24.02
N PRO A 31 -0.34 5.20 -23.44
CA PRO A 31 -1.40 4.76 -22.52
C PRO A 31 -1.61 5.70 -21.33
N ALA A 32 -0.54 6.23 -20.75
CA ALA A 32 -0.62 7.20 -19.66
C ALA A 32 -1.44 8.45 -20.03
N LYS A 33 -1.27 8.99 -21.25
CA LYS A 33 -2.05 10.15 -21.74
C LYS A 33 -3.52 9.81 -21.97
N LEU A 34 -3.83 8.56 -22.32
CA LEU A 34 -5.21 8.10 -22.45
C LEU A 34 -5.88 7.93 -21.09
N LEU A 35 -5.15 7.44 -20.09
CA LEU A 35 -5.64 7.37 -18.72
C LEU A 35 -5.94 8.77 -18.21
N GLU A 36 -4.97 9.68 -18.30
CA GLU A 36 -5.11 11.05 -17.81
C GLU A 36 -6.37 11.75 -18.32
N ARG A 37 -6.74 11.52 -19.60
CA ARG A 37 -7.86 12.21 -20.25
C ARG A 37 -9.19 11.48 -20.21
N TYR A 38 -9.18 10.15 -20.32
CA TYR A 38 -10.38 9.40 -20.73
C TYR A 38 -10.71 8.18 -19.87
N PHE A 39 -9.72 7.56 -19.24
CA PHE A 39 -9.92 6.24 -18.63
C PHE A 39 -9.33 6.15 -17.22
N ASP A 40 -9.90 5.28 -16.41
CA ASP A 40 -9.43 5.05 -15.03
C ASP A 40 -8.53 3.81 -14.90
N ALA A 41 -8.49 2.97 -15.92
CA ALA A 41 -7.68 1.75 -15.91
C ALA A 41 -7.22 1.37 -17.33
N HIS A 42 -6.08 0.71 -17.41
CA HIS A 42 -5.54 0.14 -18.64
C HIS A 42 -4.97 -1.25 -18.37
N LEU A 43 -5.24 -2.16 -19.29
CA LEU A 43 -4.73 -3.52 -19.31
C LEU A 43 -4.13 -3.79 -20.67
N TYR A 44 -2.90 -4.27 -20.69
CA TYR A 44 -2.18 -4.65 -21.89
C TYR A 44 -1.41 -5.93 -21.63
N PHE A 45 -1.44 -6.84 -22.60
CA PHE A 45 -0.61 -8.03 -22.60
C PHE A 45 -0.30 -8.43 -24.04
N ALA A 46 0.91 -8.93 -24.26
CA ALA A 46 1.41 -9.30 -25.58
C ALA A 46 1.97 -10.73 -25.58
N ASN A 47 2.08 -11.32 -26.77
CA ASN A 47 2.59 -12.67 -26.96
C ASN A 47 4.10 -12.81 -26.76
N TRP A 48 4.84 -11.70 -26.70
CA TRP A 48 6.24 -11.66 -26.24
C TRP A 48 6.34 -11.49 -24.71
N GLY A 49 5.30 -11.88 -23.98
CA GLY A 49 5.30 -11.99 -22.53
C GLY A 49 5.16 -10.69 -21.74
N LYS A 50 5.18 -9.51 -22.37
CA LYS A 50 4.93 -8.24 -21.67
C LYS A 50 3.49 -8.12 -21.19
N ARG A 51 3.30 -7.83 -19.90
CA ARG A 51 2.02 -7.53 -19.25
C ARG A 51 2.13 -6.18 -18.54
N ARG A 52 1.11 -5.33 -18.71
CA ARG A 52 1.05 -3.99 -18.13
C ARG A 52 -0.35 -3.72 -17.59
N LEU A 53 -0.42 -3.31 -16.34
CA LEU A 53 -1.64 -2.90 -15.64
C LEU A 53 -1.45 -1.48 -15.13
N MET A 54 -2.42 -0.61 -15.38
CA MET A 54 -2.39 0.76 -14.87
C MET A 54 -3.73 1.15 -14.26
N PHE A 55 -3.69 1.88 -13.15
CA PHE A 55 -4.86 2.49 -12.53
C PHE A 55 -4.62 3.99 -12.33
N ARG A 56 -5.60 4.80 -12.71
CA ARG A 56 -5.66 6.23 -12.40
C ARG A 56 -6.62 6.46 -11.26
N LEU A 57 -6.16 7.11 -10.19
CA LEU A 57 -6.96 7.48 -9.03
C LEU A 57 -6.97 9.01 -8.87
N PRO A 58 -8.07 9.61 -8.38
CA PRO A 58 -8.07 11.00 -7.95
C PRO A 58 -7.07 11.19 -6.80
N ALA A 59 -6.18 12.18 -6.91
CA ALA A 59 -5.18 12.47 -5.88
C ALA A 59 -5.82 12.87 -4.55
N ALA A 60 -6.98 13.53 -4.58
CA ALA A 60 -7.74 13.88 -3.38
C ALA A 60 -8.29 12.66 -2.61
N GLY A 61 -8.39 11.50 -3.25
CA GLY A 61 -8.92 10.26 -2.65
C GLY A 61 -7.83 9.28 -2.20
N VAL A 62 -6.55 9.64 -2.30
CA VAL A 62 -5.42 8.76 -1.95
C VAL A 62 -4.42 9.56 -1.14
N ASP A 63 -4.10 9.10 0.07
CA ASP A 63 -2.94 9.61 0.80
C ASP A 63 -1.66 9.07 0.15
N THR A 64 -1.13 9.79 -0.83
CA THR A 64 0.00 9.34 -1.65
C THR A 64 1.26 8.99 -0.86
N LYS A 65 1.39 9.45 0.39
CA LYS A 65 2.54 9.12 1.22
C LYS A 65 2.54 7.66 1.67
N GLN A 66 1.35 7.08 1.88
CA GLN A 66 1.22 5.70 2.34
C GLN A 66 1.61 4.67 1.28
N PRO A 67 1.09 4.71 0.03
CA PRO A 67 1.47 3.73 -0.99
C PRO A 67 2.85 4.00 -1.59
N HIS A 68 3.42 5.21 -1.50
CA HIS A 68 4.70 5.55 -2.15
C HIS A 68 5.84 4.54 -1.91
N PRO A 69 6.11 4.06 -0.68
CA PRO A 69 7.22 3.15 -0.42
C PRO A 69 7.10 1.80 -1.15
N TYR A 70 5.91 1.44 -1.60
CA TYR A 70 5.66 0.18 -2.29
C TYR A 70 5.90 0.25 -3.81
N PHE A 71 6.29 1.40 -4.35
CA PHE A 71 6.56 1.59 -5.79
C PHE A 71 8.00 2.07 -6.03
N PRO A 72 9.00 1.22 -5.76
CA PRO A 72 10.41 1.63 -5.78
C PRO A 72 11.00 1.74 -7.19
N GLY A 73 10.34 1.16 -8.20
CA GLY A 73 11.03 0.73 -9.41
C GLY A 73 10.34 0.95 -10.75
N SER A 74 10.86 0.27 -11.74
CA SER A 74 10.38 0.27 -13.11
C SER A 74 9.19 -0.67 -13.32
N ALA A 75 9.18 -1.81 -12.65
CA ALA A 75 8.11 -2.80 -12.63
C ALA A 75 6.92 -2.35 -11.78
N ALA A 76 7.14 -1.54 -10.74
CA ALA A 76 6.10 -0.92 -9.94
C ALA A 76 6.35 0.57 -9.73
N ARG A 77 5.56 1.39 -10.42
CA ARG A 77 5.72 2.85 -10.44
C ARG A 77 4.44 3.55 -9.99
N MET A 78 4.61 4.56 -9.13
CA MET A 78 3.56 5.51 -8.80
C MET A 78 3.97 6.91 -9.29
N THR A 79 3.13 7.53 -10.11
CA THR A 79 3.42 8.86 -10.68
C THR A 79 2.25 9.81 -10.42
N LYS A 80 2.54 11.02 -9.92
CA LYS A 80 1.55 12.10 -9.85
C LYS A 80 1.39 12.76 -11.22
N ALA A 81 0.16 12.84 -11.71
CA ALA A 81 -0.21 13.45 -12.98
C ALA A 81 -1.39 14.42 -12.76
N GLY A 82 -1.07 15.70 -12.53
CA GLY A 82 -2.06 16.72 -12.21
C GLY A 82 -2.86 16.38 -10.94
N GLU A 83 -4.19 16.34 -11.08
CA GLU A 83 -5.16 15.97 -10.03
C GLU A 83 -5.30 14.46 -9.82
N HIS A 84 -4.40 13.67 -10.43
CA HIS A 84 -4.45 12.22 -10.41
C HIS A 84 -3.12 11.60 -9.97
N VAL A 85 -3.22 10.36 -9.53
CA VAL A 85 -2.09 9.46 -9.28
C VAL A 85 -2.29 8.26 -10.18
N VAL A 86 -1.23 7.88 -10.88
CA VAL A 86 -1.20 6.70 -11.74
C VAL A 86 -0.30 5.66 -11.11
N PHE A 87 -0.87 4.49 -10.84
CA PHE A 87 -0.13 3.29 -10.51
C PHE A 87 0.08 2.50 -11.79
N GLU A 88 1.32 2.09 -12.04
CA GLU A 88 1.73 1.32 -13.20
C GLU A 88 2.52 0.11 -12.75
N LEU A 89 2.07 -1.06 -13.20
CA LEU A 89 2.66 -2.37 -12.92
C LEU A 89 3.04 -3.03 -14.24
N VAL A 90 4.26 -3.52 -14.34
CA VAL A 90 4.81 -4.15 -15.53
C VAL A 90 5.47 -5.47 -15.15
N SER A 91 5.12 -6.53 -15.87
CA SER A 91 5.75 -7.85 -15.76
C SER A 91 6.17 -8.29 -17.15
N GLU A 92 7.42 -8.72 -17.30
CA GLU A 92 8.00 -9.22 -18.54
C GLU A 92 8.68 -10.56 -18.25
N THR A 93 8.35 -11.59 -19.03
CA THR A 93 8.97 -12.93 -18.99
C THR A 93 8.98 -13.49 -20.40
N GLU A 94 9.87 -14.44 -20.68
CA GLU A 94 9.91 -15.19 -21.94
C GLU A 94 8.93 -16.38 -21.99
N ASP A 95 8.16 -16.62 -20.92
CA ASP A 95 7.22 -17.74 -20.81
C ASP A 95 6.04 -17.71 -21.80
N ASP A 96 5.47 -18.90 -22.01
CA ASP A 96 4.35 -19.13 -22.92
C ASP A 96 3.16 -18.20 -22.67
N PHE A 97 2.67 -17.63 -23.77
CA PHE A 97 1.54 -16.72 -23.77
C PHE A 97 0.25 -17.42 -23.32
N THR A 98 -0.12 -17.20 -22.06
CA THR A 98 -1.47 -17.50 -21.58
C THR A 98 -2.34 -16.25 -21.67
N ARG A 99 -3.58 -16.40 -22.14
CA ARG A 99 -4.57 -15.30 -22.13
C ARG A 99 -4.72 -14.79 -20.69
N GLY A 100 -4.41 -13.51 -20.46
CA GLY A 100 -4.43 -12.89 -19.13
C GLY A 100 -5.84 -12.67 -18.56
N ALA A 101 -5.89 -12.18 -17.32
CA ALA A 101 -7.10 -11.75 -16.63
C ALA A 101 -7.90 -10.71 -17.45
N SER A 102 -9.18 -10.57 -17.11
CA SER A 102 -10.03 -9.52 -17.71
C SER A 102 -9.84 -8.19 -16.97
N LEU A 103 -10.02 -7.07 -17.67
CA LEU A 103 -10.06 -5.77 -16.97
C LEU A 103 -11.24 -5.70 -15.98
N ALA A 104 -12.32 -6.46 -16.20
CA ALA A 104 -13.47 -6.50 -15.29
C ALA A 104 -13.14 -7.14 -13.94
N SER A 105 -12.30 -8.17 -13.90
CA SER A 105 -11.82 -8.80 -12.65
C SER A 105 -10.79 -7.94 -11.92
N LEU A 106 -10.05 -7.10 -12.63
CA LEU A 106 -9.02 -6.21 -12.06
C LEU A 106 -9.55 -4.82 -11.67
N ALA A 107 -10.61 -4.34 -12.31
CA ALA A 107 -11.19 -3.02 -12.03
C ALA A 107 -11.52 -2.77 -10.54
N PRO A 108 -11.99 -3.76 -9.75
CA PRO A 108 -12.26 -3.55 -8.34
C PRO A 108 -11.02 -3.20 -7.49
N VAL A 109 -9.80 -3.58 -7.90
CA VAL A 109 -8.55 -3.22 -7.21
C VAL A 109 -8.42 -1.71 -7.04
N ARG A 110 -8.86 -0.93 -8.03
CA ARG A 110 -8.90 0.54 -7.93
C ARG A 110 -9.75 1.02 -6.75
N SER A 111 -10.87 0.35 -6.50
CA SER A 111 -11.78 0.72 -5.40
C SER A 111 -11.23 0.29 -4.05
N GLU A 112 -10.43 -0.76 -3.99
CA GLU A 112 -9.70 -1.19 -2.77
C GLU A 112 -8.60 -0.18 -2.43
N LEU A 113 -7.79 0.22 -3.42
CA LEU A 113 -6.78 1.28 -3.28
C LEU A 113 -7.39 2.60 -2.79
N LEU A 114 -8.55 3.00 -3.31
CA LEU A 114 -9.27 4.21 -2.87
C LEU A 114 -9.81 4.12 -1.43
N ARG A 115 -9.95 2.91 -0.89
CA ARG A 115 -10.32 2.69 0.52
C ARG A 115 -9.11 2.63 1.45
N GLY A 116 -7.90 2.75 0.90
CA GLY A 116 -6.66 2.62 1.65
C GLY A 116 -6.23 1.17 1.88
N ASP A 117 -6.75 0.21 1.09
CA ASP A 117 -6.25 -1.16 1.12
C ASP A 117 -4.86 -1.21 0.45
N LEU A 118 -3.83 -1.34 1.28
CA LEU A 118 -2.44 -1.36 0.84
C LEU A 118 -1.97 -2.74 0.37
N ARG A 119 -2.80 -3.79 0.42
CA ARG A 119 -2.41 -5.12 -0.07
C ARG A 119 -2.05 -5.09 -1.56
N ALA A 120 -2.79 -4.32 -2.37
CA ALA A 120 -2.45 -4.13 -3.78
C ALA A 120 -1.10 -3.41 -3.98
N ALA A 121 -0.79 -2.44 -3.11
CA ALA A 121 0.50 -1.76 -3.13
C ALA A 121 1.62 -2.71 -2.73
N TYR A 122 1.43 -3.53 -1.68
CA TYR A 122 2.43 -4.53 -1.28
C TYR A 122 2.70 -5.57 -2.38
N LEU A 123 1.67 -6.04 -3.10
CA LEU A 123 1.85 -6.90 -4.27
C LEU A 123 2.65 -6.20 -5.40
N ALA A 124 2.52 -4.87 -5.54
CA ALA A 124 3.35 -4.09 -6.45
C ALA A 124 4.82 -4.06 -6.00
N TRP A 125 5.07 -3.95 -4.70
CA TRP A 125 6.42 -4.01 -4.16
C TRP A 125 7.07 -5.38 -4.38
N LEU A 126 6.34 -6.48 -4.14
CA LEU A 126 6.83 -7.83 -4.45
C LEU A 126 7.12 -8.02 -5.94
N LEU A 127 6.32 -7.41 -6.82
CA LEU A 127 6.61 -7.42 -8.26
C LEU A 127 7.93 -6.70 -8.57
N ALA A 128 8.22 -5.59 -7.90
CA ALA A 128 9.48 -4.86 -8.05
C ALA A 128 10.68 -5.68 -7.55
N VAL A 129 10.50 -6.39 -6.43
CA VAL A 129 11.49 -7.36 -5.92
C VAL A 129 11.79 -8.44 -6.95
N GLU A 130 10.77 -9.09 -7.50
CA GLU A 130 10.93 -10.16 -8.50
C GLU A 130 11.62 -9.65 -9.78
N ALA A 131 11.35 -8.40 -10.16
CA ALA A 131 11.98 -7.73 -11.29
C ALA A 131 13.42 -7.27 -11.01
N GLY A 132 13.92 -7.38 -9.78
CA GLY A 132 15.24 -6.90 -9.37
C GLY A 132 15.35 -5.37 -9.27
N ASP A 133 14.24 -4.67 -9.10
CA ASP A 133 14.22 -3.21 -8.87
C ASP A 133 14.52 -2.85 -7.40
N VAL A 134 14.56 -3.84 -6.49
CA VAL A 134 14.78 -3.66 -5.05
C VAL A 134 16.07 -4.36 -4.65
N GLU A 135 16.98 -3.62 -4.03
CA GLU A 135 18.27 -4.15 -3.56
C GLU A 135 18.12 -4.94 -2.26
N ASP A 136 19.03 -5.89 -2.01
CA ASP A 136 19.01 -6.77 -0.81
C ASP A 136 19.18 -6.03 0.53
N ASP A 137 19.66 -4.77 0.50
CA ASP A 137 19.80 -3.95 1.69
C ASP A 137 18.66 -2.94 1.88
N GLU A 138 17.73 -2.86 0.92
CA GLU A 138 16.57 -2.01 0.98
C GLU A 138 15.58 -2.49 2.06
N THR A 139 14.91 -1.53 2.67
CA THR A 139 13.98 -1.81 3.76
C THR A 139 12.62 -2.18 3.21
N GLU A 140 12.11 -3.34 3.65
CA GLU A 140 10.76 -3.76 3.31
C GLU A 140 9.73 -2.76 3.89
N PRO A 141 8.76 -2.29 3.09
CA PRO A 141 7.71 -1.42 3.57
C PRO A 141 6.78 -2.17 4.54
N PRO A 142 5.98 -1.46 5.36
CA PRO A 142 5.12 -2.11 6.35
C PRO A 142 4.19 -3.16 5.74
N LEU A 143 4.12 -4.34 6.35
CA LEU A 143 3.23 -5.42 5.92
C LEU A 143 1.77 -5.03 6.15
N PRO A 144 0.91 -5.01 5.10
CA PRO A 144 -0.51 -4.76 5.28
C PRO A 144 -1.19 -5.96 5.96
N LEU A 145 -2.20 -5.66 6.79
CA LEU A 145 -3.01 -6.70 7.42
C LEU A 145 -3.78 -7.53 6.37
N GLY A 146 -3.92 -8.83 6.62
CA GLY A 146 -4.73 -9.71 5.76
C GLY A 146 -4.08 -10.07 4.42
N LEU A 147 -2.75 -10.05 4.32
CA LEU A 147 -2.03 -10.48 3.11
C LEU A 147 -2.21 -11.98 2.81
N HIS A 148 -2.41 -12.80 3.85
CA HIS A 148 -2.70 -14.24 3.72
C HIS A 148 -4.09 -14.55 3.14
N GLU A 149 -4.99 -13.56 3.07
CA GLU A 149 -6.34 -13.74 2.55
C GLU A 149 -6.63 -12.62 1.53
N LEU A 150 -6.19 -12.86 0.30
CA LEU A 150 -6.41 -11.92 -0.81
C LEU A 150 -7.87 -11.92 -1.25
N SER A 151 -8.37 -10.74 -1.65
CA SER A 151 -9.66 -10.66 -2.32
C SER A 151 -9.54 -11.19 -3.76
N ALA A 152 -10.65 -11.65 -4.36
CA ALA A 152 -10.64 -12.14 -5.74
C ALA A 152 -10.03 -11.15 -6.77
N PRO A 153 -10.20 -9.82 -6.66
CA PRO A 153 -9.48 -8.86 -7.51
C PRO A 153 -7.95 -8.88 -7.32
N LEU A 154 -7.47 -9.06 -6.09
CA LEU A 154 -6.03 -9.15 -5.79
C LEU A 154 -5.44 -10.48 -6.27
N GLU A 155 -6.16 -11.60 -6.10
CA GLU A 155 -5.78 -12.89 -6.70
C GLU A 155 -5.69 -12.79 -8.23
N ALA A 156 -6.66 -12.11 -8.86
CA ALA A 156 -6.62 -11.85 -10.30
C ALA A 156 -5.41 -10.98 -10.69
N MET A 157 -4.99 -10.06 -9.82
CA MET A 157 -3.81 -9.24 -10.02
C MET A 157 -2.52 -10.06 -9.93
N VAL A 158 -2.39 -10.91 -8.92
CA VAL A 158 -1.27 -11.88 -8.76
C VAL A 158 -1.16 -12.75 -10.01
N ALA A 159 -2.26 -13.38 -10.42
CA ALA A 159 -2.29 -14.24 -11.60
C ALA A 159 -2.00 -13.48 -12.91
N PHE A 160 -2.49 -12.23 -13.03
CA PHE A 160 -2.20 -11.40 -14.19
C PHE A 160 -0.74 -10.96 -14.24
N LEU A 161 -0.13 -10.60 -13.12
CA LEU A 161 1.27 -10.14 -13.10
C LEU A 161 2.27 -11.30 -13.05
N ARG A 162 1.78 -12.54 -12.87
CA ARG A 162 2.60 -13.76 -12.69
C ARG A 162 3.54 -13.63 -11.50
N LEU A 163 3.06 -12.98 -10.43
CA LEU A 163 3.84 -12.83 -9.22
C LEU A 163 4.10 -14.22 -8.62
N ASP A 164 5.35 -14.48 -8.23
CA ASP A 164 5.77 -15.74 -7.63
C ASP A 164 4.95 -16.04 -6.35
N GLY A 165 4.33 -17.23 -6.32
CA GLY A 165 3.49 -17.67 -5.22
C GLY A 165 4.28 -18.05 -3.96
N ASP A 166 5.50 -18.55 -4.11
CA ASP A 166 6.40 -18.84 -3.00
C ASP A 166 6.93 -17.54 -2.40
N LEU A 167 7.23 -16.55 -3.25
CA LEU A 167 7.59 -15.19 -2.81
C LEU A 167 6.46 -14.55 -1.99
N LEU A 168 5.22 -14.61 -2.49
CA LEU A 168 4.04 -14.12 -1.79
C LEU A 168 3.78 -14.88 -0.48
N SER A 169 3.99 -16.19 -0.47
CA SER A 169 3.80 -17.03 0.72
C SER A 169 4.82 -16.67 1.80
N ALA A 170 6.10 -16.55 1.44
CA ALA A 170 7.17 -16.15 2.36
C ALA A 170 6.93 -14.76 2.96
N ALA A 171 6.46 -13.81 2.14
CA ALA A 171 6.08 -12.47 2.58
C ALA A 171 4.87 -12.45 3.55
N SER A 172 3.95 -13.42 3.40
CA SER A 172 2.76 -13.55 4.23
C SER A 172 3.03 -14.23 5.57
N GLU A 173 4.20 -14.84 5.75
CA GLU A 173 4.58 -15.43 7.02
C GLU A 173 4.76 -14.32 8.07
N PRO A 174 4.15 -14.46 9.26
CA PRO A 174 4.48 -13.59 10.36
C PRO A 174 5.95 -13.83 10.71
N SER A 175 6.89 -13.03 10.20
CA SER A 175 8.27 -13.16 10.71
C SER A 175 8.19 -12.98 12.22
N GLY A 176 8.82 -13.92 12.91
CA GLY A 176 8.90 -13.95 14.36
C GLY A 176 9.65 -12.75 14.88
N ALA A 177 9.03 -11.57 14.81
CA ALA A 177 9.26 -10.54 15.79
C ALA A 177 8.79 -11.15 17.12
N GLU A 178 9.73 -11.38 18.02
CA GLU A 178 9.40 -11.78 19.39
C GLU A 178 8.34 -10.81 19.96
N PRO A 179 7.42 -11.31 20.80
CA PRO A 179 6.24 -10.57 21.22
C PRO A 179 6.60 -9.53 22.30
N ASP A 180 7.27 -8.45 21.93
CA ASP A 180 7.54 -7.32 22.85
C ASP A 180 6.31 -6.37 22.96
N ASP A 181 5.31 -6.52 22.08
CA ASP A 181 4.13 -5.65 22.00
C ASP A 181 2.83 -6.28 22.54
N ALA A 182 2.85 -7.54 22.98
CA ALA A 182 1.66 -8.17 23.57
C ALA A 182 1.25 -7.50 24.90
N ASP A 183 2.22 -6.97 25.64
CA ASP A 183 1.98 -6.21 26.87
C ASP A 183 1.60 -4.75 26.58
N ALA A 184 2.15 -4.15 25.52
CA ALA A 184 1.75 -2.81 25.06
C ALA A 184 0.32 -2.79 24.51
N LEU A 185 -0.08 -3.81 23.75
CA LEU A 185 -1.45 -3.98 23.26
C LEU A 185 -2.43 -4.24 24.42
N ARG A 186 -2.05 -5.06 25.41
CA ARG A 186 -2.87 -5.29 26.62
C ARG A 186 -3.00 -4.02 27.46
N ALA A 187 -1.95 -3.22 27.60
CA ALA A 187 -1.99 -1.93 28.29
C ALA A 187 -2.89 -0.92 27.56
N TRP A 188 -2.84 -0.88 26.22
CA TRP A 188 -3.70 -0.01 25.41
C TRP A 188 -5.17 -0.42 25.46
N VAL A 189 -5.47 -1.72 25.38
CA VAL A 189 -6.84 -2.24 25.54
C VAL A 189 -7.37 -1.96 26.96
N GLY A 190 -6.53 -2.08 27.99
CA GLY A 190 -6.89 -1.71 29.36
C GLY A 190 -7.22 -0.21 29.50
N ALA A 191 -6.44 0.66 28.85
CA ALA A 191 -6.66 2.11 28.86
C ALA A 191 -7.98 2.51 28.16
N LEU A 192 -8.35 1.83 27.08
CA LEU A 192 -9.63 2.04 26.38
C LEU A 192 -10.84 1.60 27.21
N GLN A 193 -10.69 0.55 28.02
CA GLN A 193 -11.76 0.09 28.93
C GLN A 193 -11.88 0.99 30.17
N GLY A 194 -10.78 1.56 30.65
CA GLY A 194 -10.78 2.56 31.72
C GLY A 194 -11.44 3.89 31.34
N SER A 195 -11.31 4.33 30.08
CA SER A 195 -11.91 5.58 29.59
C SER A 195 -13.41 5.48 29.33
N MET A 196 -13.95 4.30 29.02
CA MET A 196 -15.41 4.09 28.91
C MET A 196 -16.11 3.97 30.28
N ALA A 197 -15.40 3.56 31.33
CA ALA A 197 -15.97 3.46 32.68
C ALA A 197 -16.23 4.83 33.35
N THR A 198 -15.51 5.89 32.94
CA THR A 198 -15.62 7.23 33.53
C THR A 198 -16.77 8.08 32.97
N ALA A 199 -17.47 7.61 31.93
CA ALA A 199 -18.58 8.35 31.30
C ALA A 199 -19.99 8.00 31.83
N ARG A 200 -20.11 7.12 32.85
CA ARG A 200 -21.42 6.68 33.37
C ARG A 200 -21.53 6.81 34.90
N GLY A 201 -21.38 8.03 35.42
CA GLY A 201 -21.67 8.30 36.83
C GLY A 201 -21.72 9.79 37.15
N GLY A 202 -22.92 10.39 37.16
CA GLY A 202 -23.08 11.74 37.71
C GLY A 202 -24.31 12.51 37.26
N ARG A 203 -25.52 12.08 37.64
CA ARG A 203 -26.69 12.98 37.76
C ARG A 203 -27.36 12.79 39.13
N ALA A 204 -27.06 13.71 40.03
CA ALA A 204 -27.84 14.18 41.18
C ALA A 204 -27.06 15.40 41.69
N GLY A 205 -27.58 16.60 41.90
CA GLY A 205 -28.88 17.01 42.41
C GLY A 205 -28.64 17.80 43.70
N SER A 206 -29.16 19.04 43.75
CA SER A 206 -29.45 19.88 44.94
C SER A 206 -28.52 21.06 45.35
N ARG A 207 -29.07 22.25 45.06
CA ARG A 207 -29.18 23.52 45.81
C ARG A 207 -28.61 23.65 47.26
N ALA A 208 -27.89 24.77 47.48
CA ALA A 208 -28.29 25.95 48.32
C ALA A 208 -27.37 26.45 49.46
N ARG A 209 -27.14 27.78 49.41
CA ARG A 209 -26.92 28.82 50.47
C ARG A 209 -25.48 29.07 50.98
N ARG A 210 -24.91 30.26 50.68
CA ARG A 210 -24.76 31.51 51.50
C ARG A 210 -23.72 31.33 52.63
N ARG A 211 -22.67 32.15 52.84
CA ARG A 211 -22.52 33.62 52.91
C ARG A 211 -20.99 33.94 52.94
N ALA A 212 -20.54 34.97 52.24
CA ALA A 212 -19.94 36.22 52.78
C ALA A 212 -18.39 36.25 52.77
N ALA A 213 -17.86 37.17 51.95
CA ALA A 213 -16.51 37.72 52.05
C ALA A 213 -16.46 38.77 53.20
N PRO A 214 -15.28 39.24 53.63
CA PRO A 214 -14.63 40.31 52.86
C PRO A 214 -13.09 40.36 52.88
N HIS A 215 -12.58 41.16 51.93
CA HIS A 215 -11.40 42.02 51.98
C HIS A 215 -9.97 41.44 51.79
N VAL A 216 -9.37 41.88 50.67
CA VAL A 216 -7.93 41.96 50.36
C VAL A 216 -7.45 43.37 50.77
N PRO A 217 -6.17 43.62 51.09
CA PRO A 217 -5.34 44.21 50.03
C PRO A 217 -3.86 43.76 50.02
N CYS A 218 -3.35 43.68 48.80
CA CYS A 218 -2.06 44.16 48.30
C CYS A 218 -0.71 43.70 48.90
N SER A 219 0.01 43.02 48.00
CA SER A 219 1.38 43.35 47.56
C SER A 219 2.56 42.76 48.32
N GLY A 220 3.41 42.06 47.57
CA GLY A 220 4.71 41.58 48.00
C GLY A 220 5.27 40.56 47.01
N GLU A 221 5.80 41.04 45.89
CA GLU A 221 6.60 40.25 44.96
C GLU A 221 7.89 39.76 45.64
N GLY A 222 8.31 38.53 45.30
CA GLY A 222 9.72 38.14 45.34
C GLY A 222 10.08 36.95 46.24
N GLU A 223 9.95 35.73 45.71
CA GLU A 223 10.74 34.55 46.12
C GLU A 223 11.05 33.76 44.83
N ASN A 224 12.32 33.66 44.41
CA ASN A 224 13.39 32.77 44.88
C ASN A 224 13.42 31.41 44.16
N HIS A 225 14.61 31.15 43.58
CA HIS A 225 15.34 29.88 43.54
C HIS A 225 14.86 28.70 42.66
N GLN A 226 15.76 28.37 41.73
CA GLN A 226 16.34 27.04 41.44
C GLN A 226 15.57 25.77 41.88
N GLY A 227 15.36 24.88 40.91
CA GLY A 227 15.10 23.44 41.10
C GLY A 227 14.37 22.87 39.88
N SER A 228 15.09 22.40 38.85
CA SER A 228 15.38 20.97 38.68
C SER A 228 14.16 20.06 38.82
N THR A 229 13.57 19.64 37.69
CA THR A 229 13.21 18.23 37.43
C THR A 229 13.01 18.00 35.94
N ASP A 230 13.76 17.02 35.44
CA ASP A 230 13.45 16.03 34.42
C ASP A 230 12.03 16.12 33.82
N ASP A 231 11.91 16.44 32.53
CA ASP A 231 10.71 16.11 31.75
C ASP A 231 11.11 15.27 30.54
N ARG A 232 11.17 13.96 30.79
CA ARG A 232 11.13 12.92 29.78
C ARG A 232 9.73 12.87 29.17
N GLY A 233 9.49 13.77 28.23
CA GLY A 233 8.40 13.66 27.25
C GLY A 233 8.71 12.58 26.21
N GLY A 234 8.75 11.32 26.64
CA GLY A 234 8.86 10.17 25.75
C GLY A 234 7.57 9.98 24.99
N VAL A 235 7.47 10.58 23.80
CA VAL A 235 6.43 10.24 22.83
C VAL A 235 6.75 8.83 22.33
N GLY A 236 6.10 7.82 22.92
CA GLY A 236 6.21 6.42 22.52
C GLY A 236 5.64 6.22 21.13
N GLY A 237 6.44 6.50 20.11
CA GLY A 237 6.20 5.98 18.77
C GLY A 237 6.57 4.52 18.76
N LEU A 238 5.59 3.63 18.54
CA LEU A 238 5.85 2.24 18.14
C LEU A 238 6.73 2.31 16.89
N ARG A 239 8.03 2.03 17.05
CA ARG A 239 8.93 1.78 15.93
C ARG A 239 8.96 0.28 15.74
N VAL A 240 8.18 -0.21 14.78
CA VAL A 240 8.41 -1.54 14.22
C VAL A 240 9.82 -1.52 13.64
N ALA A 241 10.69 -2.42 14.09
CA ALA A 241 12.03 -2.54 13.53
C ALA A 241 11.92 -2.83 12.02
N PRO A 242 12.65 -2.12 11.16
CA PRO A 242 12.58 -2.32 9.73
C PRO A 242 13.00 -3.75 9.39
N ARG A 243 12.16 -4.48 8.64
CA ARG A 243 12.55 -5.77 8.08
C ARG A 243 13.51 -5.51 6.93
N ARG A 244 14.68 -6.15 7.00
CA ARG A 244 15.59 -6.20 5.86
C ARG A 244 15.07 -7.28 4.92
N TRP A 245 14.83 -6.89 3.68
CA TRP A 245 14.43 -7.82 2.64
C TRP A 245 15.57 -8.78 2.30
N ARG A 246 15.26 -10.05 2.04
CA ARG A 246 16.15 -11.01 1.36
C ARG A 246 15.28 -11.95 0.54
N LEU A 247 15.64 -12.17 -0.71
CA LEU A 247 15.01 -13.22 -1.52
C LEU A 247 15.17 -14.59 -0.82
N PRO A 248 14.13 -15.44 -0.82
CA PRO A 248 14.27 -16.82 -0.36
C PRO A 248 15.35 -17.50 -1.22
N GLY A 249 16.45 -17.92 -0.58
CA GLY A 249 17.66 -18.33 -1.27
C GLY A 249 17.41 -19.45 -2.29
N GLY A 250 17.79 -19.20 -3.54
CA GLY A 250 17.93 -20.23 -4.55
C GLY A 250 19.02 -21.21 -4.15
N ALA A 251 18.67 -22.49 -4.02
CA ALA A 251 19.64 -23.55 -3.75
C ALA A 251 20.67 -23.65 -4.90
N PRO A 252 21.99 -23.67 -4.65
CA PRO A 252 22.95 -24.12 -5.65
C PRO A 252 22.98 -25.65 -5.63
N GLY A 253 21.96 -26.28 -6.23
CA GLY A 253 21.85 -27.72 -6.39
C GLY A 253 22.22 -28.19 -7.80
N GLY A 254 23.41 -27.86 -8.29
CA GLY A 254 23.94 -28.46 -9.51
C GLY A 254 24.26 -29.95 -9.27
N PRO A 255 23.78 -30.89 -10.10
CA PRO A 255 24.11 -32.30 -9.93
C PRO A 255 25.62 -32.54 -10.15
N PRO A 256 26.25 -33.48 -9.42
CA PRO A 256 27.66 -33.77 -9.59
C PRO A 256 27.94 -34.36 -10.98
N GLU A 257 28.87 -33.73 -11.69
CA GLU A 257 29.42 -34.20 -12.97
C GLU A 257 30.03 -35.61 -12.82
N PRO A 258 29.70 -36.58 -13.69
CA PRO A 258 30.34 -37.89 -13.66
C PRO A 258 31.78 -37.80 -14.19
N ARG A 259 32.75 -38.28 -13.40
CA ARG A 259 34.14 -38.42 -13.84
C ARG A 259 34.25 -39.48 -14.94
N PRO A 260 35.01 -39.24 -16.02
CA PRO A 260 35.27 -40.25 -17.04
C PRO A 260 36.23 -41.35 -16.52
N PRO A 261 36.17 -42.56 -17.10
CA PRO A 261 37.00 -43.71 -16.73
C PRO A 261 38.48 -43.53 -17.08
#